data_AF-A0A966YEP5-F1
#
_entry.id   AF-A0A966YEP5-F1
#
_cell.length_a   1.000
_cell.length_b   1.000
_cell.length_c   1.000
_cell.angle_alpha   90.00
_cell.angle_beta   90.00
_cell.angle_gamma   90.00
#
_symmetry.space_group_name_H-M   'P 1'
#
loop_
_entity.id
_entity.type
_entity.pdbx_description
1 polymer ?
#
loop_
_entity_poly.entity_id
_entity_poly.type
_entity_poly.pdbx_seq_one_letter_code
_entity_poly.pdbx_strand_id
1 'polypeptide(L)'
;VVIGGEFGRTPMGQGKEKGIGRDHHMKGFSMLLAGGGIKGGITHGATDDFGYHAVEDVVHVRDLHATMLYLLGIDHNRFTVPYQGLDTRLTGVEPAEPVMPLLG
;
A
#
# COMPACT_ATOMS: atom_id res chain seq x y z
N VAL A 1 7.03 -6.64 11.40
CA VAL A 1 5.58 -6.90 11.54
C VAL A 1 4.85 -6.01 10.56
N VAL A 2 3.89 -6.57 9.83
CA VAL A 2 3.00 -5.85 8.91
C VAL A 2 1.57 -6.14 9.35
N ILE A 3 0.76 -5.11 9.56
CA ILE A 3 -0.66 -5.23 9.92
C ILE A 3 -1.46 -4.33 8.97
N GLY A 4 -2.48 -4.89 8.34
CA GLY A 4 -3.34 -4.14 7.42
C GLY A 4 -4.39 -5.03 6.78
N GLY A 5 -5.09 -4.48 5.80
CA GLY A 5 -6.01 -5.20 4.92
C GLY A 5 -5.67 -4.95 3.46
N GLU A 6 -6.46 -5.52 2.56
CA GLU A 6 -6.33 -5.35 1.10
C GLU A 6 -6.96 -4.04 0.60
N PHE A 7 -7.97 -3.55 1.32
CA PHE A 7 -8.75 -2.37 0.97
C PHE A 7 -9.24 -1.66 2.23
N GLY A 8 -9.56 -0.37 2.09
CA GLY A 8 -10.19 0.46 3.11
C GLY A 8 -11.71 0.36 3.09
N ARG A 9 -12.32 1.28 3.84
CA ARG A 9 -13.78 1.44 3.92
C ARG A 9 -14.13 2.89 3.68
N THR A 10 -15.10 3.13 2.80
CA THR A 10 -15.57 4.50 2.50
C THR A 10 -16.14 5.14 3.76
N PRO A 11 -16.10 6.48 3.89
CA PRO A 11 -16.80 7.17 4.97
C PRO A 11 -18.33 7.04 4.86
N MET A 12 -18.84 6.67 3.68
CA MET A 12 -20.27 6.47 3.39
C MET A 12 -20.61 4.99 3.20
N GLY A 13 -21.89 4.63 3.28
CA GLY A 13 -22.41 3.31 2.89
C GLY A 13 -23.10 3.35 1.52
N GLN A 14 -23.21 2.19 0.86
CA GLN A 14 -23.88 2.09 -0.44
C GLN A 14 -25.31 1.55 -0.29
N GLY A 15 -26.30 2.45 -0.27
CA GLY A 15 -27.73 2.12 -0.30
C GLY A 15 -28.58 3.07 0.53
N LYS A 16 -29.89 2.81 0.62
CA LYS A 16 -30.88 3.70 1.27
C LYS A 16 -31.39 3.20 2.63
N GLU A 17 -31.01 1.99 3.02
CA GLU A 17 -31.51 1.38 4.25
C GLU A 17 -30.85 1.98 5.49
N LYS A 18 -31.62 2.11 6.58
CA LYS A 18 -31.06 2.53 7.86
C LYS A 18 -30.15 1.42 8.40
N GLY A 19 -28.96 1.81 8.86
CA GLY A 19 -27.98 0.87 9.40
C GLY A 19 -27.08 0.21 8.33
N ILE A 20 -27.10 0.68 7.08
CA ILE A 20 -26.19 0.17 6.06
C ILE A 20 -24.73 0.47 6.44
N GLY A 21 -23.87 -0.54 6.35
CA GLY A 21 -22.45 -0.42 6.67
C GLY A 21 -21.67 0.36 5.62
N ARG A 22 -20.41 0.67 5.95
CA ARG A 22 -19.45 1.31 5.03
C ARG A 22 -19.07 0.37 3.89
N ASP A 23 -18.93 0.91 2.67
CA ASP A 23 -18.58 0.13 1.49
C ASP A 23 -17.06 -0.14 1.40
N HIS A 24 -16.65 -1.02 0.48
CA HIS A 24 -15.26 -1.28 0.14
C HIS A 24 -14.60 -0.07 -0.51
N HIS A 25 -13.34 0.21 -0.17
CA HIS A 25 -12.65 1.37 -0.70
C HIS A 25 -11.19 1.10 -1.08
N MET A 26 -10.90 1.17 -2.37
CA MET A 26 -9.54 1.02 -2.90
C MET A 26 -8.72 2.33 -2.89
N LYS A 27 -9.33 3.49 -2.64
CA LYS A 27 -8.68 4.80 -2.84
C LYS A 27 -7.94 5.34 -1.61
N GLY A 28 -8.18 4.76 -0.44
CA GLY A 28 -7.57 5.19 0.80
C GLY A 28 -7.70 4.12 1.88
N PHE A 29 -6.56 3.70 2.43
CA PHE A 29 -6.46 2.82 3.59
C PHE A 29 -5.07 2.95 4.21
N SER A 30 -4.93 2.43 5.44
CA SER A 30 -3.69 2.51 6.20
C SER A 30 -3.12 1.13 6.49
N MET A 31 -1.80 1.07 6.60
CA MET A 31 -1.07 -0.11 7.06
C MET A 31 -0.14 0.29 8.19
N LEU A 32 0.08 -0.65 9.12
CA LEU A 32 1.03 -0.50 10.22
C LEU A 32 2.24 -1.39 9.96
N LEU A 33 3.41 -0.79 10.06
CA LEU A 33 4.71 -1.45 9.90
C LEU A 33 5.52 -1.26 11.17
N ALA A 34 6.26 -2.30 11.58
CA ALA A 34 7.16 -2.22 12.73
C ALA A 34 8.36 -3.17 12.59
N GLY A 35 9.55 -2.68 12.96
CA GLY A 35 10.81 -3.43 12.93
C GLY A 35 11.39 -3.59 11.52
N GLY A 36 12.44 -4.42 11.39
CA GLY A 36 13.03 -4.76 10.09
C GLY A 36 13.67 -3.59 9.35
N GLY A 37 14.13 -2.56 10.05
CA GLY A 37 14.70 -1.33 9.44
C GLY A 37 13.67 -0.23 9.14
N ILE A 38 12.41 -0.41 9.52
CA ILE A 38 11.40 0.66 9.44
C ILE A 38 11.65 1.71 10.51
N LYS A 39 11.60 2.99 10.12
CA LYS A 39 11.68 4.15 11.01
C LYS A 39 10.48 4.16 11.96
N GLY A 40 10.76 4.14 13.26
CA GLY A 40 9.73 4.19 14.29
C GLY A 40 9.18 5.60 14.51
N GLY A 41 7.94 5.70 15.01
CA GLY A 41 7.35 6.96 15.49
C GLY A 41 6.95 7.95 14.41
N ILE A 42 6.74 7.49 13.17
CA ILE A 42 6.30 8.32 12.05
C ILE A 42 4.91 7.93 11.55
N THR A 43 4.25 8.89 10.92
CA THR A 43 3.13 8.69 10.01
C THR A 43 3.58 9.18 8.64
N HIS A 44 3.28 8.43 7.59
CA HIS A 44 3.65 8.76 6.22
C HIS A 44 2.41 8.73 5.34
N GLY A 45 2.19 9.85 4.65
CA GLY A 45 0.99 10.10 3.86
C GLY A 45 -0.25 10.44 4.69
N ALA A 46 -1.26 10.93 3.99
CA ALA A 46 -2.54 11.31 4.55
C ALA A 46 -3.65 11.18 3.51
N THR A 47 -4.89 11.08 3.99
CA THR A 47 -6.08 11.18 3.17
C THR A 47 -6.61 12.61 3.14
N ASP A 48 -7.52 12.90 2.21
CA ASP A 48 -8.31 14.13 2.24
C ASP A 48 -9.11 14.26 3.56
N ASP A 49 -9.69 15.45 3.77
CA ASP A 49 -10.47 15.79 4.97
C ASP A 49 -11.68 14.86 5.20
N PHE A 50 -12.12 14.12 4.18
CA PHE A 50 -13.23 13.17 4.26
C PHE A 50 -12.77 11.73 4.47
N GLY A 51 -11.46 11.46 4.44
CA GLY A 51 -10.91 10.11 4.50
C GLY A 51 -11.20 9.28 3.24
N TYR A 52 -11.42 9.92 2.09
CA TYR A 52 -11.85 9.25 0.86
C TYR A 52 -10.67 8.90 -0.06
N HIS A 53 -9.82 9.86 -0.39
CA HIS A 53 -8.63 9.63 -1.21
C HIS A 53 -7.36 9.79 -0.40
N ALA A 54 -6.35 8.95 -0.64
CA ALA A 54 -4.97 9.28 -0.28
C ALA A 54 -4.49 10.45 -1.15
N VAL A 55 -3.96 11.51 -0.54
CA VAL A 55 -3.60 12.76 -1.23
C VAL A 55 -2.20 13.27 -0.90
N GLU A 56 -1.63 12.88 0.23
CA GLU A 56 -0.27 13.24 0.64
C GLU A 56 0.60 11.97 0.67
N ASP A 57 1.83 12.09 0.17
CA ASP A 57 2.84 11.01 0.11
C ASP A 57 2.24 9.62 -0.20
N VAL A 58 1.46 9.57 -1.29
CA VAL A 58 0.66 8.39 -1.63
C VAL A 58 1.58 7.21 -1.96
N VAL A 59 1.40 6.12 -1.22
CA VAL A 59 2.12 4.86 -1.44
C VAL A 59 1.23 3.89 -2.20
N HIS A 60 1.69 3.43 -3.36
CA HIS A 60 1.04 2.32 -4.06
C HIS A 60 1.47 0.98 -3.43
N VAL A 61 0.60 -0.03 -3.47
CA VAL A 61 0.89 -1.37 -2.90
C VAL A 61 2.15 -2.01 -3.46
N ARG A 62 2.49 -1.72 -4.72
CA ARG A 62 3.72 -2.20 -5.37
C ARG A 62 4.99 -1.64 -4.72
N ASP A 63 4.96 -0.37 -4.33
CA ASP A 63 6.09 0.33 -3.70
C ASP A 63 6.26 -0.16 -2.26
N LEU A 64 5.16 -0.44 -1.57
CA LEU A 64 5.19 -1.13 -0.29
C LEU A 64 5.81 -2.54 -0.40
N HIS A 65 5.41 -3.32 -1.41
CA HIS A 65 6.02 -4.63 -1.67
C HIS A 65 7.51 -4.53 -2.01
N ALA A 66 7.90 -3.53 -2.83
CA ALA A 66 9.29 -3.25 -3.13
C ALA A 66 10.09 -2.90 -1.86
N THR A 67 9.50 -2.10 -0.96
CA THR A 67 10.08 -1.75 0.35
C THR A 67 10.31 -2.98 1.22
N MET A 68 9.34 -3.89 1.30
CA MET A 68 9.49 -5.13 2.07
C MET A 68 10.59 -6.04 1.51
N LEU A 69 10.66 -6.20 0.18
CA LEU A 69 11.72 -6.98 -0.46
C LEU A 69 13.10 -6.33 -0.24
N TYR A 70 13.19 -5.01 -0.35
CA TYR A 70 14.41 -4.26 -0.05
C TYR A 70 14.91 -4.51 1.38
N LEU A 71 14.02 -4.45 2.38
CA LEU A 71 14.36 -4.72 3.79
C LEU A 71 14.78 -6.17 4.05
N LEU A 72 14.39 -7.09 3.18
CA LEU A 72 14.84 -8.48 3.18
C LEU A 72 16.16 -8.69 2.42
N GLY A 73 16.77 -7.63 1.88
CA GLY A 73 17.98 -7.71 1.07
C GLY A 73 17.75 -8.27 -0.33
N ILE A 74 16.53 -8.20 -0.83
CA ILE A 74 16.11 -8.74 -2.13
C ILE A 74 15.86 -7.60 -3.10
N ASP A 75 16.58 -7.61 -4.23
CA ASP A 75 16.25 -6.76 -5.37
C ASP A 75 14.99 -7.30 -6.07
N HIS A 76 13.89 -6.53 -5.97
CA HIS A 76 12.58 -6.89 -6.50
C HIS A 76 12.52 -7.02 -8.03
N ASN A 77 13.57 -6.60 -8.76
CA ASN A 77 13.66 -6.73 -10.21
C ASN A 77 14.29 -8.05 -10.68
N ARG A 78 14.86 -8.85 -9.78
CA ARG A 78 15.63 -10.06 -10.14
C ARG A 78 14.78 -11.31 -10.40
N PHE A 79 13.50 -11.29 -10.08
CA PHE A 79 12.58 -12.44 -10.24
C PHE A 79 11.53 -12.17 -11.31
N THR A 80 11.99 -11.75 -12.48
CA THR A 80 11.14 -11.46 -13.63
C THR A 80 10.89 -12.72 -14.45
N VAL A 81 9.62 -13.00 -14.72
CA VAL A 81 9.18 -14.12 -15.56
C VAL A 81 8.34 -13.57 -16.71
N PRO A 82 8.68 -13.87 -17.97
CA PRO A 82 7.85 -13.48 -19.10
C PRO A 82 6.53 -14.27 -19.06
N TYR A 83 5.41 -13.56 -18.95
CA TYR A 83 4.08 -14.16 -18.92
C TYR A 83 3.09 -13.25 -19.66
N GLN A 84 2.36 -13.82 -20.63
CA GLN A 84 1.38 -13.08 -21.46
C GLN A 84 1.94 -11.80 -22.11
N GLY A 85 3.23 -11.81 -22.49
CA GLY A 85 3.88 -10.65 -23.12
C GLY A 85 4.32 -9.55 -22.15
N LEU A 86 4.25 -9.82 -20.85
CA LEU A 86 4.68 -8.90 -19.79
C LEU A 86 5.79 -9.53 -18.95
N ASP A 87 6.70 -8.67 -18.51
CA ASP A 87 7.73 -8.99 -17.52
C ASP A 87 7.11 -8.98 -16.13
N THR A 88 6.55 -10.13 -15.74
CA THR A 88 5.85 -10.28 -14.46
C THR A 88 6.84 -10.48 -13.33
N ARG A 89 6.64 -9.75 -12.23
CA ARG A 89 7.48 -9.78 -11.01
C ARG A 89 6.58 -9.62 -9.77
N LEU A 90 7.15 -9.85 -8.58
CA LEU A 90 6.42 -9.80 -7.30
C LEU A 90 5.82 -8.41 -6.99
N THR A 91 6.31 -7.36 -7.64
CA THR A 91 5.85 -5.97 -7.52
C THR A 91 4.93 -5.55 -8.68
N GLY A 92 4.51 -6.50 -9.52
CA GLY A 92 3.69 -6.24 -10.70
C GLY A 92 4.51 -5.78 -11.90
N VAL A 93 3.85 -5.49 -13.01
CA VAL A 93 4.54 -5.19 -14.29
C VAL A 93 5.02 -3.75 -14.38
N GLU A 94 4.40 -2.85 -13.62
CA GLU A 94 4.72 -1.43 -13.61
C GLU A 94 5.97 -1.11 -12.76
N PRO A 95 6.64 0.04 -12.99
CA PRO A 95 7.72 0.50 -12.13
C PRO A 95 7.29 0.60 -10.66
N ALA A 96 8.15 0.13 -9.77
CA ALA A 96 7.96 0.19 -8.34
C ALA A 96 9.28 0.57 -7.68
N GLU A 97 9.25 1.35 -6.62
CA GLU A 97 10.45 1.77 -5.89
C GLU A 97 10.23 1.62 -4.38
N PRO A 98 11.27 1.24 -3.61
CA PRO A 98 11.18 1.27 -2.16
C PRO A 98 10.85 2.68 -1.64
N VAL A 99 9.93 2.76 -0.68
CA VAL A 99 9.52 4.01 -0.04
C VAL A 99 10.58 4.40 1.00
N MET A 100 11.66 5.01 0.52
CA MET A 100 12.82 5.40 1.32
C MET A 100 12.48 6.21 2.58
N PRO A 101 11.48 7.13 2.58
CA PRO A 101 11.09 7.84 3.80
C PRO A 101 10.63 6.97 4.97
N LEU A 102 10.21 5.72 4.71
CA LEU A 102 9.80 4.77 5.75
C LEU A 102 10.98 4.08 6.45
N LEU A 103 12.19 4.19 5.92
CA LEU A 103 13.37 3.46 6.41
C LEU A 103 14.12 4.27 7.48
N GLY A 104 14.68 3.58 8.47
CA GLY A 104 15.37 4.14 9.64
C GLY A 104 16.88 3.96 9.63
#